data_AF-A0A2V8HBQ8-F1
#
_entry.id   AF-A0A2V8HBQ8-F1
#
_cell.length_a   1.000
_cell.length_b   1.000
_cell.length_c   1.000
_cell.angle_alpha   90.00
_cell.angle_beta   90.00
_cell.angle_gamma   90.00
#
_symmetry.space_group_name_H-M   'P 1'
#
loop_
_entity.id
_entity.type
_entity.pdbx_description
1 polymer ?
#
loop_
_entity_poly.entity_id
_entity_poly.type
_entity_poly.pdbx_seq_one_letter_code
_entity_poly.pdbx_strand_id
1 'polypeptide(L)'
;ILTSVFATNSICTPSRAAILTGQYSHINGVTMFNRFDSSRMTVARLLQRGGYYTGMIGKWHLGSDPVGFDRWEILPGQGVYVDPIFYTATGENTYTGRYVTDVITELGIDFIRNRPRNKPFFLMLHHKAPHRP
;
A
#
# COMPACT_ATOMS: atom_id res chain seq x y z
N ILE A 1 21.22 0.82 11.26
CA ILE A 1 20.21 1.86 11.57
C ILE A 1 20.61 3.11 10.80
N LEU A 2 19.67 3.75 10.09
CA LEU A 2 19.93 4.99 9.36
C LEU A 2 19.66 6.18 10.29
N THR A 3 20.61 7.10 10.45
CA THR A 3 20.51 8.25 11.36
C THR A 3 20.04 9.53 10.68
N SER A 4 19.86 9.51 9.35
CA SER A 4 19.37 10.64 8.57
C SER A 4 18.52 10.12 7.41
N VAL A 5 17.19 10.15 7.61
CA VAL A 5 16.19 9.70 6.64
C VAL A 5 15.08 10.74 6.61
N PHE A 6 14.72 11.18 5.41
CA PHE A 6 13.75 12.25 5.22
C PHE A 6 12.64 11.80 4.28
N ALA A 7 11.39 12.11 4.63
CA ALA A 7 10.32 12.06 3.66
C ALA A 7 10.43 13.27 2.71
N THR A 8 10.11 13.08 1.44
CA THR A 8 10.11 14.17 0.46
C THR A 8 8.96 15.16 0.65
N ASN A 9 7.93 14.76 1.41
CA ASN A 9 6.80 15.58 1.84
C ASN A 9 6.25 14.99 3.17
N SER A 10 6.01 15.83 4.18
CA SER A 10 5.58 15.42 5.53
C SER A 10 4.07 15.14 5.65
N ILE A 11 3.40 14.76 4.55
CA ILE A 11 1.98 14.37 4.50
C ILE A 11 1.86 12.96 3.87
N CYS A 12 0.96 12.14 4.39
CA CYS A 12 0.90 10.71 4.04
C CYS A 12 0.69 10.42 2.54
N THR A 13 -0.29 11.05 1.88
CA THR A 13 -0.58 10.85 0.45
C THR A 13 0.59 11.21 -0.46
N PRO A 14 1.17 12.43 -0.40
CA PRO A 14 2.32 12.78 -1.23
C PRO A 14 3.57 11.96 -0.91
N SER A 15 3.82 11.61 0.36
CA SER A 15 4.93 10.73 0.75
C SER A 15 4.80 9.33 0.13
N ARG A 16 3.60 8.74 0.16
CA ARG A 16 3.32 7.43 -0.47
C ARG A 16 3.49 7.46 -1.98
N ALA A 17 3.02 8.53 -2.64
CA ALA A 17 3.22 8.72 -4.07
C ALA A 17 4.71 8.83 -4.42
N ALA A 18 5.50 9.54 -3.61
CA ALA A 18 6.94 9.65 -3.79
C ALA A 18 7.66 8.31 -3.62
N ILE A 19 7.29 7.50 -2.62
CA ILE A 19 7.82 6.13 -2.45
C ILE A 19 7.54 5.26 -3.68
N LEU A 20 6.32 5.32 -4.23
CA LEU A 20 5.96 4.50 -5.39
C LEU A 20 6.65 4.94 -6.67
N THR A 21 6.82 6.24 -6.87
CA THR A 21 7.28 6.81 -8.15
C THR A 21 8.77 7.11 -8.17
N GLY A 22 9.42 7.23 -7.00
CA GLY A 22 10.79 7.76 -6.89
C GLY A 22 10.90 9.25 -7.27
N GLN A 23 9.78 9.97 -7.34
CA GLN A 23 9.71 11.36 -7.80
C GLN A 23 9.18 12.27 -6.70
N TYR A 24 9.68 13.51 -6.63
CA TYR A 24 9.11 14.55 -5.77
C TYR A 24 7.65 14.85 -6.14
N SER A 25 6.88 15.33 -5.16
CA SER A 25 5.45 15.64 -5.29
C SER A 25 5.08 16.52 -6.50
N HIS A 26 5.88 17.55 -6.79
CA HIS A 26 5.62 18.45 -7.92
C HIS A 26 5.85 17.79 -9.28
N ILE A 27 6.60 16.69 -9.34
CA ILE A 27 6.84 15.90 -10.57
C ILE A 27 5.80 14.80 -10.69
N ASN A 28 5.49 14.10 -9.60
CA ASN A 28 4.50 13.01 -9.60
C ASN A 28 3.05 13.49 -9.62
N GLY A 29 2.81 14.79 -9.39
CA GLY A 29 1.49 15.42 -9.43
C GLY A 29 0.67 15.27 -8.14
N VAL A 30 1.25 14.66 -7.09
CA VAL A 30 0.60 14.49 -5.78
C VAL A 30 1.28 15.39 -4.77
N THR A 31 0.75 16.60 -4.63
CA THR A 31 1.25 17.63 -3.69
C THR A 31 0.48 17.66 -2.37
N MET A 32 -0.78 17.19 -2.38
CA MET A 32 -1.70 17.17 -1.24
C MET A 32 -2.53 15.87 -1.26
N PHE A 33 -3.76 15.88 -0.74
CA PHE A 33 -4.69 14.74 -0.72
C PHE A 33 -5.38 14.46 -2.06
N ASN A 34 -4.73 14.78 -3.18
CA ASN A 34 -5.30 14.55 -4.50
C ASN A 34 -5.15 13.09 -4.95
N ARG A 35 -6.00 12.67 -5.88
CA ARG A 35 -5.97 11.33 -6.49
C ARG A 35 -4.67 11.14 -7.27
N PHE A 36 -4.00 10.00 -7.06
CA PHE A 36 -2.84 9.58 -7.82
C PHE A 36 -3.24 9.01 -9.18
N ASP A 37 -2.55 9.44 -10.23
CA ASP A 37 -2.65 8.85 -11.56
C ASP A 37 -1.96 7.49 -11.60
N SER A 38 -2.76 6.42 -11.56
CA SER A 38 -2.27 5.04 -11.55
C SER A 38 -1.70 4.56 -12.89
N SER A 39 -1.78 5.37 -13.96
CA SER A 39 -1.13 5.09 -15.24
C SER A 39 0.39 5.28 -15.18
N ARG A 40 0.88 6.08 -14.22
CA ARG A 40 2.30 6.38 -14.04
C ARG A 40 3.12 5.13 -13.73
N MET A 41 4.39 5.16 -14.10
CA MET A 41 5.34 4.12 -13.72
C MET A 41 5.57 4.14 -12.21
N THR A 42 5.59 2.95 -11.60
CA THR A 42 5.86 2.76 -10.17
C THR A 42 6.87 1.65 -9.96
N VAL A 43 7.53 1.64 -8.81
CA VAL A 43 8.41 0.53 -8.38
C VAL A 43 7.67 -0.81 -8.42
N ALA A 44 6.38 -0.84 -8.07
CA ALA A 44 5.55 -2.04 -8.14
C ALA A 44 5.41 -2.56 -9.58
N ARG A 45 5.07 -1.69 -10.55
CA ARG A 45 5.00 -2.06 -11.98
C ARG A 45 6.35 -2.55 -12.50
N LEU A 46 7.46 -1.90 -12.10
CA LEU A 46 8.80 -2.30 -12.53
C LEU A 46 9.18 -3.68 -11.98
N LEU A 47 8.93 -3.93 -10.69
CA LEU A 47 9.22 -5.22 -10.06
C LEU A 47 8.34 -6.35 -10.62
N GLN A 48 7.05 -6.08 -10.85
CA GLN A 48 6.14 -7.04 -11.47
C GLN A 48 6.63 -7.43 -12.88
N ARG A 49 7.02 -6.45 -13.71
CA ARG A 49 7.64 -6.70 -15.03
C ARG A 49 8.96 -7.49 -14.92
N GLY A 50 9.71 -7.28 -13.84
CA GLY A 50 10.93 -8.03 -13.52
C GLY A 50 10.68 -9.44 -12.98
N GLY A 51 9.43 -9.91 -12.93
CA GLY A 51 9.08 -11.28 -12.52
C GLY A 51 8.82 -11.46 -11.02
N TYR A 52 8.76 -10.38 -10.23
CA TYR A 52 8.37 -10.45 -8.82
C TYR A 52 6.87 -10.70 -8.68
N TYR A 53 6.49 -11.45 -7.64
CA TYR A 53 5.13 -11.46 -7.15
C TYR A 53 4.89 -10.24 -6.24
N THR A 54 3.97 -9.37 -6.59
CA THR A 54 3.81 -8.05 -5.96
C THR A 54 2.55 -7.94 -5.12
N GLY A 55 2.66 -7.37 -3.92
CA GLY A 55 1.58 -7.24 -2.95
C GLY A 55 1.44 -5.84 -2.36
N MET A 56 0.20 -5.38 -2.13
CA MET A 56 -0.12 -4.15 -1.40
C MET A 56 -1.20 -4.40 -0.34
N ILE A 57 -0.86 -4.28 0.94
CA ILE A 57 -1.77 -4.58 2.05
C ILE A 57 -1.83 -3.40 3.02
N GLY A 58 -3.05 -2.98 3.38
CA GLY A 58 -3.29 -1.94 4.38
C GLY A 58 -3.52 -0.55 3.79
N LYS A 59 -2.93 0.48 4.39
CA LYS A 59 -3.23 1.87 4.04
C LYS A 59 -2.64 2.24 2.67
N TRP A 60 -3.51 2.45 1.70
CA TRP A 60 -3.15 2.93 0.36
C TRP A 60 -3.19 4.45 0.27
N HIS A 61 -4.39 5.04 0.48
CA HIS A 61 -4.61 6.49 0.61
C HIS A 61 -4.10 7.35 -0.58
N LEU A 62 -4.18 6.79 -1.79
CA LEU A 62 -3.86 7.47 -3.05
C LEU A 62 -5.09 7.69 -3.95
N GLY A 63 -6.28 7.32 -3.48
CA GLY A 63 -7.55 7.65 -4.10
C GLY A 63 -7.88 6.89 -5.39
N SER A 64 -6.95 6.14 -5.98
CA SER A 64 -7.15 5.21 -7.10
C SER A 64 -6.97 3.76 -6.65
N ASP A 65 -7.36 2.80 -7.47
CA ASP A 65 -7.04 1.39 -7.19
C ASP A 65 -5.53 1.14 -7.40
N PRO A 66 -4.91 0.26 -6.59
CA PRO A 66 -3.52 -0.12 -6.77
C PRO A 66 -3.28 -0.78 -8.13
N VAL A 67 -2.19 -0.39 -8.82
CA VAL A 67 -1.76 -1.00 -10.08
C VAL A 67 -0.29 -1.42 -9.98
N GLY A 68 0.05 -2.54 -10.62
CA GLY A 68 1.37 -3.17 -10.51
C GLY A 68 1.50 -4.16 -9.36
N PHE A 69 0.36 -4.56 -8.77
CA PHE A 69 0.27 -5.53 -7.69
C PHE A 69 -0.54 -6.74 -8.14
N ASP A 70 0.01 -7.95 -8.00
CA ASP A 70 -0.71 -9.20 -8.27
C ASP A 70 -1.82 -9.44 -7.24
N ARG A 71 -1.61 -9.02 -6.00
CA ARG A 71 -2.62 -9.02 -4.93
C ARG A 71 -2.62 -7.69 -4.20
N TRP A 72 -3.80 -7.14 -3.95
CA TRP A 72 -3.94 -6.02 -3.05
C TRP A 72 -5.21 -6.09 -2.22
N GLU A 73 -5.08 -5.63 -0.97
CA GLU A 73 -6.18 -5.49 -0.01
C GLU A 73 -5.94 -4.20 0.77
N ILE A 74 -6.75 -3.19 0.54
CA ILE A 74 -6.47 -1.82 1.00
C ILE A 74 -7.59 -1.26 1.87
N LEU A 75 -7.22 -0.44 2.84
CA LEU A 75 -8.19 0.25 3.69
C LEU A 75 -8.93 1.35 2.90
N PRO A 76 -10.26 1.52 3.10
CA PRO A 76 -10.99 2.68 2.60
C PRO A 76 -10.48 3.95 3.27
N GLY A 77 -9.99 4.90 2.48
CA GLY A 77 -9.44 6.15 2.98
C GLY A 77 -8.31 5.95 4.00
N GLN A 78 -8.56 6.35 5.24
CA GLN A 78 -7.62 6.22 6.37
C GLN A 78 -7.74 4.88 7.11
N GLY A 79 -8.80 4.11 6.84
CA GLY A 79 -9.21 2.93 7.60
C GLY A 79 -9.70 3.24 9.01
N VAL A 80 -10.26 2.23 9.66
CA VAL A 80 -10.66 2.24 11.09
C VAL A 80 -9.85 1.23 11.87
N TYR A 81 -9.82 1.35 13.20
CA TYR A 81 -9.02 0.47 14.05
C TYR A 81 -9.72 -0.85 14.38
N VAL A 82 -11.03 -0.82 14.59
CA VAL A 82 -11.86 -1.97 14.96
C VAL A 82 -12.84 -2.23 13.81
N ASP A 83 -13.12 -3.50 13.55
CA ASP A 83 -14.00 -3.96 12.47
C ASP A 83 -13.60 -3.41 11.09
N PRO A 84 -12.32 -3.52 10.67
CA PRO A 84 -11.87 -2.89 9.45
C PRO A 84 -12.48 -3.55 8.21
N ILE A 85 -12.81 -2.72 7.23
CA ILE A 85 -13.15 -3.12 5.86
C ILE A 85 -11.89 -2.99 5.00
N PHE A 86 -11.69 -3.92 4.08
CA PHE A 86 -10.64 -3.88 3.07
C PHE A 86 -11.24 -4.02 1.68
N TYR A 87 -10.89 -3.11 0.77
CA TYR A 87 -11.17 -3.26 -0.65
C TYR A 87 -10.14 -4.15 -1.30
N THR A 88 -10.60 -5.00 -2.21
CA THR A 88 -9.80 -5.94 -3.00
C THR A 88 -10.10 -5.73 -4.49
N ALA A 89 -9.36 -6.41 -5.37
CA ALA A 89 -9.59 -6.35 -6.81
C ALA A 89 -10.99 -6.80 -7.25
N THR A 90 -11.71 -7.56 -6.42
CA THR A 90 -12.98 -8.19 -6.77
C THR A 90 -14.12 -7.85 -5.80
N GLY A 91 -13.91 -6.97 -4.83
CA GLY A 91 -14.93 -6.61 -3.85
C GLY A 91 -14.36 -6.07 -2.55
N GLU A 92 -14.98 -6.42 -1.43
CA GLU A 92 -14.55 -5.99 -0.11
C GLU A 92 -14.68 -7.11 0.93
N ASN A 93 -13.81 -7.08 1.93
CA ASN A 93 -13.80 -7.99 3.08
C ASN A 93 -14.01 -7.19 4.36
N THR A 94 -14.91 -7.66 5.22
CA THR A 94 -15.14 -7.08 6.57
C THR A 94 -14.60 -8.02 7.63
N TYR A 95 -13.78 -7.49 8.55
CA TYR A 95 -13.16 -8.26 9.63
C TYR A 95 -13.78 -7.91 10.98
N THR A 96 -15.01 -8.38 11.22
CA THR A 96 -15.76 -8.13 12.47
C THR A 96 -15.08 -8.76 13.68
N GLY A 97 -15.04 -8.02 14.80
CA GLY A 97 -14.37 -8.37 16.05
C GLY A 97 -12.85 -8.25 16.00
N ARG A 98 -12.28 -7.66 14.93
CA ARG A 98 -10.82 -7.66 14.70
C ARG A 98 -10.20 -6.26 14.79
N TYR A 99 -8.93 -6.23 15.18
CA TYR A 99 -8.11 -5.03 15.20
C TYR A 99 -7.23 -4.93 13.94
N VAL A 100 -7.23 -3.76 13.30
CA VAL A 100 -6.64 -3.57 11.97
C VAL A 100 -5.15 -3.88 11.87
N THR A 101 -4.38 -3.64 12.94
CA THR A 101 -2.93 -3.93 12.93
C THR A 101 -2.68 -5.43 12.82
N ASP A 102 -3.49 -6.24 13.50
CA ASP A 102 -3.40 -7.71 13.46
C ASP A 102 -3.86 -8.22 12.11
N VAL A 103 -4.99 -7.72 11.59
CA VAL A 103 -5.51 -8.07 10.27
C VAL A 103 -4.47 -7.79 9.18
N ILE A 104 -3.85 -6.61 9.16
CA ILE A 104 -2.79 -6.28 8.18
C ILE A 104 -1.62 -7.26 8.29
N THR A 105 -1.19 -7.59 9.52
CA THR A 105 -0.07 -8.51 9.76
C THR A 105 -0.39 -9.91 9.27
N GLU A 106 -1.57 -10.44 9.60
CA GLU A 106 -2.03 -11.75 9.18
C GLU A 106 -2.16 -11.86 7.66
N LEU A 107 -2.71 -10.84 7.00
CA LEU A 107 -2.77 -10.77 5.54
C LEU A 107 -1.36 -10.72 4.91
N GLY A 108 -0.41 -10.03 5.55
CA GLY A 108 1.00 -10.04 5.14
C GLY A 108 1.65 -11.42 5.25
N ILE A 109 1.41 -12.13 6.36
CA ILE A 109 1.88 -13.50 6.56
C ILE A 109 1.25 -14.43 5.51
N ASP A 110 -0.05 -14.29 5.27
CA ASP A 110 -0.80 -15.05 4.27
C ASP A 110 -0.23 -14.83 2.86
N PHE A 111 0.02 -13.58 2.46
CA PHE A 111 0.69 -13.25 1.20
C PHE A 111 2.02 -13.99 1.06
N ILE A 112 2.87 -13.97 2.09
CA ILE A 112 4.18 -14.62 2.06
C ILE A 112 4.02 -16.15 1.99
N ARG A 113 3.05 -16.74 2.69
CA ARG A 113 2.83 -18.20 2.70
C ARG A 113 2.30 -18.72 1.37
N ASN A 114 1.38 -17.99 0.75
CA ASN A 114 0.62 -18.43 -0.41
C ASN A 114 1.12 -17.89 -1.75
N ARG A 115 2.17 -17.07 -1.78
CA ARG A 115 2.79 -16.63 -3.04
C ARG A 115 3.40 -17.80 -3.84
N PRO A 116 3.55 -17.65 -5.17
CA PRO A 116 4.35 -18.56 -5.98
C PRO A 116 5.79 -18.67 -5.47
N ARG A 117 6.24 -19.90 -5.17
CA ARG A 117 7.57 -20.15 -4.56
C ARG A 117 8.72 -20.02 -5.55
N ASN A 118 8.44 -20.07 -6.85
CA ASN A 118 9.39 -19.90 -7.93
C ASN A 118 9.62 -18.43 -8.33
N LYS A 119 9.04 -17.46 -7.61
CA LYS A 119 9.22 -16.03 -7.84
C LYS A 119 9.75 -15.33 -6.59
N PRO A 120 10.65 -14.33 -6.71
CA PRO A 120 10.88 -13.39 -5.62
C PRO A 120 9.61 -12.58 -5.36
N PHE A 121 9.52 -11.87 -4.22
CA PHE A 121 8.34 -11.09 -3.88
C PHE A 121 8.67 -9.68 -3.45
N PHE A 122 7.70 -8.79 -3.63
CA PHE A 122 7.71 -7.42 -3.14
C PHE A 122 6.37 -7.14 -2.47
N LEU A 123 6.39 -6.83 -1.17
CA LEU A 123 5.20 -6.57 -0.39
C LEU A 123 5.29 -5.19 0.24
N MET A 124 4.31 -4.34 -0.06
CA MET A 124 4.06 -3.10 0.66
C MET A 124 3.06 -3.37 1.78
N LEU A 125 3.57 -3.51 3.01
CA LEU A 125 2.77 -3.77 4.21
C LEU A 125 2.60 -2.46 5.01
N HIS A 126 1.44 -1.83 4.89
CA HIS A 126 1.20 -0.47 5.38
C HIS A 126 0.19 -0.43 6.52
N HIS A 127 0.66 -0.38 7.75
CA HIS A 127 -0.21 -0.23 8.91
C HIS A 127 -0.94 1.13 8.95
N LYS A 128 -2.15 1.16 9.53
CA LYS A 128 -2.83 2.40 9.98
C LYS A 128 -2.13 2.97 11.21
N ALA A 129 -1.74 2.11 12.15
CA ALA A 129 -1.12 2.51 13.41
C ALA A 129 0.19 3.28 13.19
N PRO A 130 0.52 4.27 14.05
CA PRO A 130 -0.25 4.79 15.20
C PRO A 130 -1.06 6.05 14.84
N HIS A 131 -1.50 6.20 13.59
CA HIS A 131 -2.23 7.39 13.14
C HIS A 131 -3.49 7.63 13.97
N ARG A 132 -3.92 8.89 14.11
CA ARG A 132 -5.17 9.22 14.81
C ARG A 132 -6.36 8.38 14.29
N PRO A 133 -7.34 8.06 15.17
CA PRO A 133 -8.59 7.40 14.78
C PRO A 133 -9.20 8.04 13.54
#